data_AF-A0A068NRX6-F1
#
_entry.id   AF-A0A068NRX6-F1
#
_cell.length_a   1.000
_cell.length_b   1.000
_cell.length_c   1.000
_cell.angle_alpha   90.00
_cell.angle_beta   90.00
_cell.angle_gamma   90.00
#
_symmetry.space_group_name_H-M   'P 1'
#
loop_
_entity.id
_entity.type
_entity.pdbx_description
1 polymer ?
#
loop_
_entity_poly.entity_id
_entity_poly.type
_entity_poly.pdbx_seq_one_letter_code
_entity_poly.pdbx_strand_id
1 'polypeptide(L)'
;MARIEVTDGEGRIEYSLRSEDGAFSVRVEASEADALPPESCFASLAESSAFFEAGDRGYTPSPDGSRLDGLQLRTHGWRARPLKVASLHSSYCEDPGNFPKGSIEYDHALVMRDIEHEWSTVHAPEAASTVSQ
;
A
#
# COMPACT_ATOMS: atom_id res chain seq x y z
N MET A 1 -0.65 10.82 17.11
CA MET A 1 0.49 10.17 16.42
C MET A 1 0.21 8.67 16.31
N ALA A 2 1.06 7.91 15.63
CA ALA A 2 0.95 6.46 15.54
C ALA A 2 2.28 5.80 15.93
N ARG A 3 2.22 4.62 16.54
CA ARG A 3 3.38 3.77 16.78
C ARG A 3 3.53 2.81 15.61
N ILE A 4 4.74 2.75 15.05
CA ILE A 4 5.11 1.82 13.98
C ILE A 4 6.27 0.98 14.50
N GLU A 5 6.14 -0.34 14.38
CA GLU A 5 7.16 -1.31 14.75
C GLU A 5 7.42 -2.23 13.56
N VAL A 6 8.68 -2.41 13.21
CA VAL A 6 9.10 -3.24 12.07
C VAL A 6 10.25 -4.13 12.51
N THR A 7 10.10 -5.43 12.29
CA THR A 7 11.19 -6.41 12.35
C THR A 7 11.34 -6.99 10.94
N ASP A 8 12.52 -6.84 10.34
CA ASP A 8 12.82 -7.37 9.02
C ASP A 8 14.19 -8.06 9.06
N GLY A 9 14.20 -9.37 8.85
CA GLY A 9 15.40 -10.18 8.95
C GLY A 9 15.16 -11.64 8.56
N GLU A 10 16.19 -12.29 8.02
CA GLU A 10 16.13 -13.71 7.60
C GLU A 10 14.97 -14.02 6.63
N GLY A 11 14.60 -13.04 5.79
CA GLY A 11 13.49 -13.16 4.85
C GLY A 11 12.11 -13.17 5.53
N ARG A 12 12.01 -12.79 6.81
CA ARG A 12 10.74 -12.59 7.52
C ARG A 12 10.54 -11.11 7.82
N ILE A 13 9.28 -10.69 7.77
CA ILE A 13 8.84 -9.33 8.01
C ILE A 13 7.67 -9.38 9.00
N GLU A 14 7.82 -8.69 10.11
CA GLU A 14 6.74 -8.37 11.03
C GLU A 14 6.55 -6.85 11.03
N TYR A 15 5.35 -6.42 10.69
CA TYR A 15 4.98 -5.00 10.67
C TYR A 15 3.79 -4.80 11.58
N SER A 16 3.84 -3.76 12.41
CA SER A 16 2.65 -3.30 13.09
C SER A 16 2.55 -1.77 13.12
N LEU A 17 1.32 -1.30 13.01
CA LEU A 17 0.96 0.10 13.17
C LEU A 17 -0.24 0.19 14.10
N ARG A 18 -0.19 1.12 15.05
CA ARG A 18 -1.32 1.45 15.92
C ARG A 18 -1.39 2.96 16.13
N SER A 19 -2.55 3.55 15.86
CA SER A 19 -2.82 4.94 16.24
C SER A 19 -2.89 5.08 17.76
N GLU A 20 -2.50 6.22 18.30
CA GLU A 20 -2.52 6.47 19.75
C GLU A 20 -3.92 6.40 20.36
N ASP A 21 -4.95 6.79 19.59
CA ASP A 21 -6.35 6.70 19.98
C ASP A 21 -6.94 5.29 19.86
N GLY A 22 -6.17 4.33 19.34
CA GLY A 22 -6.59 2.95 19.11
C GLY A 22 -7.64 2.76 18.01
N ALA A 23 -8.04 3.83 17.31
CA ALA A 23 -9.06 3.77 16.26
C ALA A 23 -8.56 3.02 15.01
N PHE A 24 -7.25 2.96 14.80
CA PHE A 24 -6.64 2.36 13.62
C PHE A 24 -5.48 1.44 14.01
N SER A 25 -5.51 0.20 13.53
CA SER A 25 -4.38 -0.72 13.67
C SER A 25 -4.24 -1.66 12.48
N VAL A 26 -2.99 -1.95 12.14
CA VAL A 26 -2.58 -2.93 11.13
C VAL A 26 -1.51 -3.83 11.71
N ARG A 27 -1.56 -5.13 11.42
CA ARG A 27 -0.47 -6.07 11.69
C ARG A 27 -0.28 -7.00 10.50
N VAL A 28 0.97 -7.23 10.13
CA VAL A 28 1.35 -8.15 9.06
C VAL A 28 2.50 -9.02 9.55
N GLU A 29 2.38 -10.32 9.35
CA GLU A 29 3.48 -11.28 9.49
C GLU A 29 3.65 -12.00 8.15
N ALA A 30 4.83 -11.89 7.56
CA ALA A 30 5.09 -12.39 6.23
C ALA A 30 6.52 -12.91 6.06
N SER A 31 6.74 -13.70 5.03
CA SER A 31 8.07 -14.09 4.57
C SER A 31 8.23 -13.89 3.09
N GLU A 32 9.47 -13.81 2.59
CA GLU A 32 9.73 -13.81 1.16
C GLU A 32 9.15 -15.07 0.49
N ALA A 33 8.67 -14.88 -0.73
CA ALA A 33 8.16 -15.94 -1.58
C ALA A 33 8.79 -15.86 -2.98
N ASP A 34 8.63 -16.93 -3.75
CA ASP A 34 9.10 -17.01 -5.14
C ASP A 34 7.99 -16.68 -6.15
N ALA A 35 6.73 -16.73 -5.73
CA ALA A 35 5.57 -16.50 -6.60
C ALA A 35 4.41 -15.86 -5.82
N LEU A 36 3.49 -15.22 -6.56
CA LEU A 36 2.20 -14.80 -6.04
C LEU A 36 1.32 -16.01 -5.68
N PRO A 37 0.33 -15.86 -4.78
CA PRO A 37 -0.72 -16.84 -4.60
C PRO A 37 -1.44 -17.13 -5.93
N PRO A 38 -1.78 -18.39 -6.24
CA PRO A 38 -2.50 -18.72 -7.48
C PRO A 38 -3.90 -18.11 -7.55
N GLU A 39 -4.46 -17.70 -6.41
CA GLU A 39 -5.74 -17.00 -6.30
C GLU A 39 -5.64 -15.49 -6.56
N SER A 40 -4.44 -14.93 -6.74
CA SER A 40 -4.27 -13.50 -7.00
C SER A 40 -5.04 -13.07 -8.25
N CYS A 41 -5.62 -11.87 -8.20
CA CYS A 41 -6.29 -11.25 -9.33
C CYS A 41 -5.33 -10.86 -10.48
N PHE A 42 -4.02 -10.86 -10.24
CA PHE A 42 -3.00 -10.66 -11.27
C PHE A 42 -2.51 -11.99 -11.82
N ALA A 43 -2.33 -12.09 -13.14
CA ALA A 43 -1.86 -13.32 -13.78
C ALA A 43 -0.36 -13.59 -13.54
N SER A 44 0.42 -12.58 -13.13
CA SER A 44 1.84 -12.73 -12.85
C SER A 44 2.40 -11.65 -11.92
N LEU A 45 3.56 -11.92 -11.32
CA LEU A 45 4.35 -10.91 -10.58
C LEU A 45 4.70 -9.71 -11.46
N ALA A 46 5.00 -9.93 -12.75
CA ALA A 46 5.35 -8.85 -13.67
C ALA A 46 4.16 -7.89 -13.90
N GLU A 47 2.96 -8.45 -14.05
CA GLU A 47 1.73 -7.66 -14.20
C GLU A 47 1.40 -6.87 -12.94
N SER A 48 1.41 -7.52 -11.76
CA SER A 48 1.20 -6.85 -10.48
C SER A 48 2.25 -5.75 -10.25
N SER A 49 3.53 -6.07 -10.50
CA SER A 49 4.64 -5.11 -10.37
C SER A 49 4.43 -3.88 -11.26
N ALA A 50 4.06 -4.06 -12.53
CA ALA A 50 3.82 -2.95 -13.46
C ALA A 50 2.60 -2.10 -13.06
N PHE A 51 1.55 -2.73 -12.51
CA PHE A 51 0.39 -2.03 -11.99
C PHE A 51 0.77 -1.09 -10.84
N PHE A 52 1.55 -1.58 -9.87
CA PHE A 52 1.98 -0.76 -8.73
C PHE A 52 3.04 0.28 -9.09
N GLU A 53 3.89 0.02 -10.09
CA GLU A 53 4.87 0.99 -10.59
C GLU A 53 4.18 2.24 -11.19
N ALA A 54 3.03 2.05 -11.84
CA ALA A 54 2.24 3.17 -12.36
C ALA A 54 1.56 4.01 -11.25
N GLY A 55 1.50 3.50 -10.01
CA GLY A 55 0.94 4.16 -8.83
C GLY A 55 1.94 5.06 -8.09
N ASP A 56 2.81 5.75 -8.82
CA ASP A 56 3.96 6.48 -8.26
C ASP A 56 3.61 7.80 -7.54
N ARG A 57 2.34 8.23 -7.58
CA ARG A 57 1.86 9.50 -7.01
C ARG A 57 0.73 9.28 -6.00
N GLY A 58 0.89 9.85 -4.81
CA GLY A 58 -0.13 9.93 -3.78
C GLY A 58 -0.56 11.37 -3.52
N TYR A 59 -1.82 11.55 -3.12
CA TYR A 59 -2.37 12.86 -2.74
C TYR A 59 -3.03 12.77 -1.37
N THR A 60 -2.81 13.77 -0.53
CA THR A 60 -3.44 13.89 0.79
C THR A 60 -4.13 15.25 0.91
N PRO A 61 -5.37 15.32 1.42
CA PRO A 61 -6.02 16.60 1.71
C PRO A 61 -5.19 17.44 2.70
N SER A 62 -5.10 18.74 2.45
CA SER A 62 -4.56 19.69 3.43
C SER A 62 -5.42 19.69 4.70
N PRO A 63 -4.89 20.15 5.85
CA PRO A 63 -5.66 20.17 7.11
C PRO A 63 -6.99 20.92 7.05
N ASP A 64 -7.08 21.93 6.17
CA ASP A 64 -8.31 22.72 5.92
C ASP A 64 -9.16 22.19 4.76
N GLY A 65 -8.72 21.11 4.10
CA GLY A 65 -9.39 20.48 2.96
C GLY A 65 -9.40 21.32 1.68
N SER A 66 -8.71 22.47 1.65
CA SER A 66 -8.75 23.41 0.52
C SER A 66 -7.92 22.96 -0.68
N ARG A 67 -6.95 22.07 -0.48
CA ARG A 67 -6.09 21.55 -1.54
C ARG A 67 -5.67 20.11 -1.28
N LEU A 68 -5.08 19.50 -2.30
CA LEU A 68 -4.39 18.21 -2.20
C LEU A 68 -2.88 18.46 -2.24
N ASP A 69 -2.19 18.01 -1.20
CA ASP A 69 -0.74 17.96 -1.15
C ASP A 69 -0.29 16.65 -1.83
N GLY A 70 0.41 16.76 -2.96
CA GLY A 70 0.86 15.63 -3.76
C GLY A 70 2.31 15.24 -3.48
N LEU A 71 2.56 13.93 -3.50
CA LEU A 71 3.88 13.35 -3.33
C LEU A 71 4.11 12.30 -4.42
N GLN A 72 5.25 12.37 -5.10
CA GLN A 72 5.68 11.38 -6.09
C GLN A 72 6.89 10.61 -5.56
N LEU A 73 6.81 9.28 -5.64
CA LEU A 73 7.93 8.36 -5.48
C LEU A 73 8.58 8.14 -6.86
N ARG A 74 9.86 8.47 -7.02
CA ARG A 74 10.63 8.04 -8.20
C ARG A 74 11.62 6.98 -7.79
N THR A 75 11.71 5.91 -8.58
CA THR A 75 12.64 4.81 -8.36
C THR A 75 13.46 4.58 -9.62
N HIS A 76 14.75 4.29 -9.48
CA HIS A 76 15.65 4.03 -10.62
C HIS A 76 15.73 2.53 -10.99
N GLY A 77 15.04 1.67 -10.25
CA GLY A 77 15.05 0.23 -10.44
C GLY A 77 13.90 -0.47 -9.73
N TRP A 78 12.67 -0.12 -10.12
CA TRP A 78 11.46 -0.75 -9.57
C TRP A 78 11.57 -2.28 -9.64
N ARG A 79 11.48 -2.94 -8.48
CA ARG A 79 11.59 -4.40 -8.39
C ARG A 79 10.82 -4.94 -7.19
N ALA A 80 9.54 -5.21 -7.42
CA ALA A 80 8.71 -5.90 -6.45
C ALA A 80 9.07 -7.39 -6.34
N ARG A 81 9.01 -7.92 -5.13
CA ARG A 81 9.09 -9.36 -4.82
C ARG A 81 7.84 -9.78 -4.04
N PRO A 82 7.33 -11.00 -4.24
CA PRO A 82 6.15 -11.46 -3.54
C PRO A 82 6.47 -11.82 -2.09
N LEU A 83 5.48 -11.63 -1.23
CA LEU A 83 5.49 -12.10 0.14
C LEU A 83 4.44 -13.20 0.34
N LYS A 84 4.81 -14.22 1.10
CA LYS A 84 3.86 -15.16 1.70
C LYS A 84 3.43 -14.59 3.05
N VAL A 85 2.17 -14.17 3.15
CA VAL A 85 1.59 -13.64 4.38
C VAL A 85 1.08 -14.79 5.24
N ALA A 86 1.58 -14.88 6.47
CA ALA A 86 1.15 -15.85 7.48
C ALA A 86 -0.02 -15.30 8.32
N SER A 87 -0.01 -14.00 8.58
CA SER A 87 -1.06 -13.31 9.35
C SER A 87 -1.23 -11.88 8.82
N LEU A 88 -2.48 -11.47 8.67
CA LEU A 88 -2.87 -10.11 8.30
C LEU A 88 -4.02 -9.67 9.18
N HIS A 89 -3.90 -8.48 9.75
CA HIS A 89 -4.95 -7.79 10.47
C HIS A 89 -5.02 -6.34 10.01
N SER A 90 -6.23 -5.83 9.80
CA SER A 90 -6.50 -4.42 9.53
C SER A 90 -7.84 -4.04 10.14
N SER A 91 -7.82 -3.16 11.15
CA SER A 91 -9.05 -2.70 11.80
C SER A 91 -9.99 -2.00 10.82
N TYR A 92 -9.45 -1.37 9.76
CA TYR A 92 -10.24 -0.72 8.72
C TYR A 92 -10.93 -1.72 7.79
N CYS A 93 -10.19 -2.75 7.34
CA CYS A 93 -10.73 -3.76 6.42
C CYS A 93 -11.70 -4.72 7.13
N GLU A 94 -11.48 -4.98 8.42
CA GLU A 94 -12.32 -5.89 9.22
C GLU A 94 -13.57 -5.21 9.79
N ASP A 95 -13.69 -3.88 9.71
CA ASP A 95 -14.86 -3.16 10.19
C ASP A 95 -16.07 -3.39 9.26
N PRO A 96 -17.14 -4.06 9.75
CA PRO A 96 -18.35 -4.32 8.96
C PRO A 96 -19.09 -3.05 8.53
N GLY A 97 -18.83 -1.91 9.19
CA GLY A 97 -19.35 -0.60 8.82
C GLY A 97 -18.71 -0.03 7.55
N ASN A 98 -17.45 -0.40 7.26
CA ASN A 98 -16.75 -0.03 6.03
C ASN A 98 -16.92 -1.09 4.94
N PHE A 99 -16.76 -2.36 5.32
CA PHE A 99 -16.81 -3.49 4.41
C PHE A 99 -17.76 -4.57 4.94
N PRO A 100 -18.95 -4.74 4.35
CA PRO A 100 -19.85 -5.84 4.70
C PRO A 100 -19.13 -7.18 4.65
N LYS A 101 -19.53 -8.13 5.51
CA LYS A 101 -18.91 -9.45 5.56
C LYS A 101 -18.90 -10.12 4.18
N GLY A 102 -17.72 -10.51 3.72
CA GLY A 102 -17.51 -11.16 2.41
C GLY A 102 -17.49 -10.20 1.21
N SER A 103 -17.48 -8.88 1.44
CA SER A 103 -17.35 -7.89 0.35
C SER A 103 -15.90 -7.65 -0.10
N ILE A 104 -14.93 -8.08 0.70
CA ILE A 104 -13.51 -7.97 0.40
C ILE A 104 -12.78 -9.26 0.74
N GLU A 105 -11.66 -9.47 0.07
CA GLU A 105 -10.73 -10.56 0.32
C GLU A 105 -9.30 -10.04 0.17
N TYR A 106 -8.37 -10.61 0.93
CA TYR A 106 -6.95 -10.34 0.77
C TYR A 106 -6.44 -11.04 -0.50
N ASP A 107 -5.69 -10.31 -1.33
CA ASP A 107 -5.17 -10.84 -2.60
C ASP A 107 -3.71 -11.33 -2.45
N HIS A 108 -2.77 -10.40 -2.28
CA HIS A 108 -1.35 -10.69 -2.11
C HIS A 108 -0.61 -9.51 -1.46
N ALA A 109 0.68 -9.69 -1.17
CA ALA A 109 1.56 -8.66 -0.66
C ALA A 109 2.88 -8.66 -1.43
N LEU A 110 3.49 -7.48 -1.55
CA LEU A 110 4.75 -7.25 -2.24
C LEU A 110 5.73 -6.52 -1.31
N VAL A 111 7.03 -6.76 -1.52
CA VAL A 111 8.12 -6.02 -0.89
C VAL A 111 9.09 -5.52 -1.96
N MET A 112 9.64 -4.34 -1.75
CA MET A 112 10.80 -3.85 -2.47
C MET A 112 11.96 -3.69 -1.48
N ARG A 113 13.15 -4.10 -1.89
CA ARG A 113 14.35 -4.06 -1.05
C ARG A 113 15.45 -3.26 -1.73
N ASP A 114 16.16 -2.48 -0.93
CA ASP A 114 17.39 -1.78 -1.33
C ASP A 114 17.23 -0.97 -2.62
N ILE A 115 16.09 -0.30 -2.77
CA ILE A 115 15.79 0.52 -3.96
C ILE A 115 16.34 1.94 -3.79
N GLU A 116 17.08 2.39 -4.81
CA GLU A 116 17.39 3.81 -4.95
C GLU A 116 16.11 4.56 -5.31
N HIS A 117 15.73 5.51 -4.45
CA HIS A 117 14.48 6.23 -4.58
C HIS A 117 14.59 7.66 -4.08
N GLU A 118 13.72 8.52 -4.62
CA GLU A 118 13.55 9.89 -4.21
C GLU A 118 12.08 10.24 -4.05
N TRP A 119 11.80 11.14 -3.12
CA TRP A 119 10.47 11.68 -2.88
C TRP A 119 10.47 13.15 -3.26
N SER A 120 9.48 13.56 -4.06
CA SER A 120 9.32 14.96 -4.43
C SER A 120 7.87 15.39 -4.34
N THR A 121 7.67 16.65 -3.96
CA THR A 121 6.34 17.26 -3.98
C THR A 121 5.87 17.42 -5.42
N VAL A 122 4.60 17.12 -5.67
CA VAL A 122 3.94 17.35 -6.96
C VAL A 122 2.65 18.11 -6.74
N HIS A 123 2.33 18.99 -7.70
CA HIS A 123 1.04 19.66 -7.68
C HIS A 123 -0.06 18.66 -8.02
N ALA A 124 -1.18 18.75 -7.30
CA ALA A 124 -2.38 18.04 -7.68
C ALA A 124 -2.77 18.41 -9.11
N PRO A 125 -3.20 17.44 -9.95
CA PRO A 125 -3.76 17.78 -11.25
C PRO A 125 -4.94 18.73 -11.03
N GLU A 126 -5.04 19.78 -11.85
CA GLU A 126 -6.26 20.58 -11.89
C GLU A 126 -7.44 19.64 -12.19
N ALA A 127 -8.54 19.80 -11.45
CA ALA A 127 -9.75 19.05 -11.72
C ALA A 127 -10.07 19.21 -13.21
N ALA A 128 -10.19 18.08 -13.92
CA ALA A 128 -10.55 18.10 -15.33
C ALA A 128 -11.82 18.93 -15.46
N SER A 129 -11.73 20.08 -16.13
CA SER A 129 -12.88 20.93 -16.39
C SER A 129 -13.93 20.06 -17.06
N THR A 130 -15.07 19.87 -16.40
CA THR A 130 -16.20 19.15 -16.95
C THR A 130 -16.54 19.79 -18.30
N VAL A 131 -16.17 19.13 -19.39
CA VAL A 131 -16.64 19.51 -20.72
C VAL A 131 -18.14 19.25 -20.71
N SER A 132 -18.92 20.31 -20.51
CA SER A 132 -20.35 20.26 -20.74
C SER A 132 -20.57 20.07 -22.25
N GLN A 133 -21.16 18.93 -22.63
CA GLN A 133 -21.85 18.80 -23.91
C GLN A 133 -23.29 19.30 -23.76
#